data_AF-A0A7V2YXP5-F1
#
_entry.id   AF-A0A7V2YXP5-F1
#
_cell.length_a   1.000
_cell.length_b   1.000
_cell.length_c   1.000
_cell.angle_alpha   90.00
_cell.angle_beta   90.00
_cell.angle_gamma   90.00
#
_symmetry.space_group_name_H-M   'P 1'
#
loop_
_entity.id
_entity.type
_entity.pdbx_description
1 polymer ?
#
loop_
_entity_poly.entity_id
_entity_poly.type
_entity_poly.pdbx_seq_one_letter_code
_entity_poly.pdbx_strand_id
1 'polypeptide(L)'
;MIINADDFGKNSDTNAAILAAFEKDLCNSTSIMANMPGFEEACCLAQSKNLVGVVGIHFVLTEGLPLTDAIKKYPRFCSDAGVFHGQRRRHFRLSRHERQAVLEELRAQARKCRFHGLSISHADSHHHVHEEWGYCRA
;
A
#
# COMPACT_ATOMS: atom_id res chain seq x y z
N MET A 1 23.05 -3.80 -3.42
CA MET A 1 22.10 -4.41 -2.48
C MET A 1 21.03 -3.37 -2.17
N ILE A 2 19.75 -3.74 -2.22
CA ILE A 2 18.64 -2.85 -1.86
C ILE A 2 18.20 -3.22 -0.45
N ILE A 3 18.06 -2.23 0.43
CA ILE A 3 17.45 -2.38 1.75
C ILE A 3 16.20 -1.52 1.74
N ASN A 4 15.03 -2.18 1.69
CA ASN A 4 13.73 -1.53 1.64
C ASN A 4 13.13 -1.39 3.04
N ALA A 5 12.61 -0.21 3.37
CA ALA A 5 11.77 0.00 4.54
C ALA A 5 10.29 -0.05 4.14
N ASP A 6 9.53 -0.99 4.68
CA ASP A 6 8.10 -1.14 4.38
C ASP A 6 7.25 -0.16 5.23
N ASP A 7 5.95 -0.06 4.91
CA ASP A 7 4.94 0.66 5.68
C ASP A 7 5.10 2.20 5.72
N PHE A 8 5.80 2.82 4.76
CA PHE A 8 5.82 4.27 4.66
C PHE A 8 4.41 4.82 4.40
N GLY A 9 4.02 5.89 5.07
CA GLY A 9 2.65 6.39 5.03
C GLY A 9 1.67 5.71 5.99
N LYS A 10 2.09 4.72 6.79
CA LYS A 10 1.22 4.08 7.79
C LYS A 10 0.69 5.06 8.82
N ASN A 11 1.58 5.80 9.47
CA ASN A 11 1.31 6.85 10.46
C ASN A 11 2.57 7.71 10.65
N SER A 12 2.45 8.81 11.39
CA SER A 12 3.55 9.78 11.59
C SER A 12 4.77 9.18 12.30
N ASP A 13 4.56 8.31 13.29
CA ASP A 13 5.66 7.65 14.00
C ASP A 13 6.48 6.74 13.07
N THR A 14 5.79 5.98 12.22
CA THR A 14 6.42 5.10 11.22
C THR A 14 7.14 5.92 10.16
N ASN A 15 6.53 7.01 9.69
CA ASN A 15 7.15 7.93 8.74
C ASN A 15 8.46 8.52 9.29
N ALA A 16 8.45 8.97 10.54
CA ALA A 16 9.62 9.52 11.20
C ALA A 16 10.74 8.47 11.39
N ALA A 17 10.37 7.24 11.75
CA ALA A 17 11.32 6.14 11.92
C ALA A 17 12.00 5.76 10.58
N ILE A 18 11.22 5.66 9.49
CA ILE A 18 11.74 5.38 8.15
C ILE A 18 12.67 6.50 7.70
N LEU A 19 12.29 7.75 7.92
CA LEU A 19 13.13 8.88 7.56
C LEU A 19 14.45 8.87 8.34
N ALA A 20 14.41 8.58 9.65
CA ALA A 20 15.61 8.45 10.46
C ALA A 20 16.51 7.27 10.00
N ALA A 21 15.92 6.22 9.43
CA ALA A 21 16.68 5.11 8.84
C ALA A 21 17.39 5.54 7.53
N PHE A 22 16.74 6.33 6.68
CA PHE A 22 17.38 6.94 5.51
C PHE A 22 18.52 7.88 5.91
N GLU A 23 18.33 8.73 6.92
CA GLU A 23 19.35 9.68 7.40
C GLU A 23 20.58 8.99 8.02
N LYS A 24 20.45 7.72 8.41
CA LYS A 24 21.53 6.89 8.97
C LYS A 24 22.08 5.88 7.97
N ASP A 25 21.71 6.00 6.69
CA ASP A 25 22.08 5.07 5.61
C ASP A 25 21.73 3.59 5.91
N LEU A 26 20.71 3.35 6.73
CA LEU A 26 20.26 1.99 7.10
C LEU A 26 19.36 1.38 6.02
N CYS A 27 18.67 2.20 5.24
CA CYS A 27 17.88 1.79 4.08
C CYS A 27 18.16 2.72 2.89
N ASN A 28 17.90 2.21 1.68
CA ASN A 28 18.07 2.96 0.43
C ASN A 28 16.84 2.91 -0.48
N SER A 29 15.73 2.36 0.02
CA SER A 29 14.45 2.24 -0.65
C SER A 29 13.32 2.17 0.38
N THR A 30 12.10 2.55 -0.01
CA THR A 30 10.91 2.39 0.84
C THR A 30 9.66 2.19 0.00
N SER A 31 8.63 1.55 0.56
CA SER A 31 7.34 1.33 -0.12
C SER A 31 6.18 1.98 0.65
N ILE A 32 5.35 2.75 -0.07
CA ILE A 32 4.32 3.60 0.55
C ILE A 32 2.91 2.98 0.51
N MET A 33 2.19 3.09 1.63
CA MET A 33 0.79 2.65 1.81
C MET A 33 -0.19 3.78 1.47
N ALA A 34 -0.79 3.73 0.28
CA ALA A 34 -1.63 4.82 -0.23
C ALA A 34 -2.94 5.08 0.55
N ASN A 35 -3.44 4.05 1.25
CA ASN A 35 -4.73 4.06 1.92
C ASN A 35 -4.63 4.34 3.44
N MET A 36 -3.42 4.60 3.93
CA MET A 36 -3.15 4.81 5.36
C MET A 36 -3.13 6.29 5.73
N PRO A 37 -3.41 6.64 7.00
CA PRO A 37 -3.56 8.04 7.43
C PRO A 37 -2.27 8.86 7.33
N GLY A 38 -1.09 8.23 7.42
CA GLY A 38 0.20 8.91 7.27
C GLY A 38 0.62 9.19 5.83
N PHE A 39 -0.19 8.83 4.82
CA PHE A 39 0.20 8.87 3.41
C PHE A 39 0.57 10.27 2.92
N GLU A 40 -0.22 11.29 3.27
CA GLU A 40 0.02 12.66 2.77
C GLU A 40 1.28 13.25 3.38
N GLU A 41 1.50 13.03 4.67
CA GLU A 41 2.74 13.39 5.36
C GLU A 41 3.95 12.70 4.71
N ALA A 42 3.84 11.39 4.46
CA ALA A 42 4.90 10.63 3.79
C ALA A 42 5.23 11.18 2.39
N CYS A 43 4.23 11.62 1.62
CA CYS A 43 4.45 12.27 0.33
C CYS A 43 5.22 13.59 0.49
N CYS A 44 4.84 14.43 1.45
CA CYS A 44 5.55 15.69 1.75
C CYS A 44 7.01 15.44 2.19
N LEU A 45 7.23 14.43 3.04
CA LEU A 45 8.56 14.02 3.46
C LEU A 45 9.40 13.50 2.27
N ALA A 46 8.82 12.66 1.42
CA ALA A 46 9.51 12.15 0.23
C ALA A 46 9.97 13.26 -0.72
N GLN A 47 9.13 14.28 -0.92
CA GLN A 47 9.47 15.43 -1.76
C GLN A 47 10.55 16.29 -1.10
N SER A 48 10.37 16.67 0.16
CA SER A 48 11.31 17.55 0.89
C SER A 48 12.70 16.93 1.09
N LYS A 49 12.79 15.60 1.15
CA LYS A 49 14.04 14.85 1.36
C LYS A 49 14.60 14.25 0.06
N ASN A 50 14.01 14.61 -1.09
CA ASN A 50 14.41 14.13 -2.41
C ASN A 50 14.42 12.59 -2.54
N LEU A 51 13.49 11.91 -1.86
CA LEU A 51 13.34 10.46 -1.86
C LEU A 51 12.40 9.96 -2.97
N VAL A 52 11.79 10.85 -3.75
CA VAL A 52 10.75 10.54 -4.75
C VAL A 52 11.17 9.44 -5.74
N GLY A 53 12.46 9.32 -6.07
CA GLY A 53 12.97 8.29 -6.99
C GLY A 53 13.17 6.89 -6.36
N VAL A 54 13.13 6.78 -5.03
CA VAL A 54 13.37 5.52 -4.28
C VAL A 54 12.13 5.05 -3.51
N VAL A 55 10.98 5.69 -3.74
CA VAL A 55 9.69 5.30 -3.15
C VAL A 55 8.93 4.40 -4.13
N GLY A 56 8.65 3.17 -3.70
CA GLY A 56 7.76 2.23 -4.35
C GLY A 56 6.33 2.30 -3.80
N ILE A 57 5.43 1.54 -4.38
CA ILE A 57 4.05 1.37 -3.88
C ILE A 57 3.91 0.07 -3.10
N HIS A 58 3.39 0.17 -1.87
CA HIS A 58 3.00 -0.95 -1.02
C HIS A 58 1.49 -1.15 -1.11
N PHE A 59 1.03 -2.08 -1.94
CA PHE A 59 -0.40 -2.32 -2.09
C PHE A 59 -1.01 -2.90 -0.81
N VAL A 60 -2.09 -2.29 -0.32
CA VAL A 60 -2.73 -2.66 0.94
C VAL A 60 -4.15 -3.13 0.68
N LEU A 61 -4.43 -4.41 0.99
CA LEU A 61 -5.77 -5.01 0.90
C LEU A 61 -6.21 -5.65 2.23
N THR A 62 -5.47 -5.36 3.30
CA THR A 62 -5.62 -6.04 4.60
C THR A 62 -5.63 -5.11 5.80
N GLU A 63 -5.26 -3.84 5.64
CA GLU A 63 -5.20 -2.85 6.72
C GLU A 63 -5.77 -1.51 6.24
N GLY A 64 -6.44 -0.78 7.14
CA GLY A 64 -6.96 0.55 6.87
C GLY A 64 -8.26 0.59 6.08
N LEU A 65 -8.66 1.80 5.67
CA LEU A 65 -9.84 2.04 4.87
C LEU A 65 -9.51 1.83 3.39
N PRO A 66 -10.34 1.11 2.60
CA PRO A 66 -10.18 1.07 1.16
C PRO A 66 -10.42 2.45 0.53
N LEU A 67 -9.73 2.74 -0.57
CA LEU A 67 -9.94 3.96 -1.35
C LEU A 67 -11.19 3.90 -2.24
N THR A 68 -11.74 2.71 -2.48
CA THR A 68 -12.91 2.48 -3.32
C THR A 68 -14.06 1.86 -2.55
N ASP A 69 -15.30 2.19 -2.92
CA ASP A 69 -16.50 1.62 -2.27
C ASP A 69 -16.88 0.24 -2.81
N ALA A 70 -16.43 -0.11 -4.01
CA ALA A 70 -16.75 -1.39 -4.64
C ALA A 70 -16.28 -2.59 -3.79
N ILE A 71 -15.08 -2.49 -3.20
CA ILE A 71 -14.48 -3.56 -2.41
C ILE A 71 -15.14 -3.73 -1.04
N LYS A 72 -15.74 -2.67 -0.49
CA LYS A 72 -16.46 -2.68 0.80
C LYS A 72 -17.69 -3.59 0.80
N LYS A 73 -18.25 -3.86 -0.38
CA LYS A 73 -19.43 -4.74 -0.55
C LYS A 73 -19.14 -6.21 -0.29
N TYR A 74 -17.87 -6.60 -0.19
CA TYR A 74 -17.47 -7.98 -0.01
C TYR A 74 -16.95 -8.20 1.42
N PRO A 75 -17.70 -8.94 2.27
CA PRO A 75 -17.29 -9.31 3.63
C PRO A 75 -15.99 -10.12 3.70
N ARG A 76 -15.47 -10.55 2.55
CA ARG A 76 -14.18 -11.24 2.41
C ARG A 76 -12.97 -10.30 2.55
N PHE A 77 -13.15 -9.01 2.28
CA PHE A 77 -12.07 -8.02 2.40
C PHE A 77 -12.35 -7.06 3.54
N CYS A 78 -13.59 -6.60 3.65
CA CYS A 78 -13.98 -5.54 4.57
C CYS A 78 -14.92 -6.06 5.66
N SER A 79 -14.74 -5.56 6.87
CA SER A 79 -15.71 -5.71 7.96
C SER A 79 -17.01 -4.96 7.66
N ASP A 80 -18.03 -5.14 8.50
CA ASP A 80 -19.29 -4.39 8.42
C ASP A 80 -19.08 -2.86 8.57
N ALA A 81 -17.96 -2.45 9.18
CA ALA A 81 -17.55 -1.05 9.27
C ALA A 81 -16.90 -0.52 7.97
N GLY A 82 -16.73 -1.34 6.94
CA GLY A 82 -16.11 -0.96 5.66
C GLY A 82 -14.59 -0.82 5.70
N VAL A 83 -13.95 -1.28 6.78
CA VAL A 83 -12.48 -1.31 6.97
C VAL A 83 -11.95 -2.68 6.57
N PHE A 84 -10.77 -2.76 5.96
CA PHE A 84 -10.10 -4.04 5.72
C PHE A 84 -9.94 -4.81 7.03
N HIS A 85 -10.45 -6.05 7.10
CA HIS A 85 -10.47 -6.83 8.34
C HIS A 85 -9.22 -7.73 8.52
N GLY A 86 -8.25 -7.67 7.60
CA GLY A 86 -6.98 -8.38 7.71
C GLY A 86 -7.04 -9.91 7.67
N GLN A 87 -8.17 -10.52 7.29
CA GLN A 87 -8.25 -11.99 7.26
C GLN A 87 -7.57 -12.50 6.01
N ARG A 88 -6.47 -13.22 6.21
CA ARG A 88 -5.71 -13.83 5.13
C ARG A 88 -6.22 -15.24 4.87
N ARG A 89 -6.49 -15.58 3.61
CA ARG A 89 -6.84 -16.94 3.21
C ARG A 89 -5.87 -17.38 2.13
N ARG A 90 -5.02 -18.37 2.42
CA ARG A 90 -3.97 -18.81 1.47
C ARG A 90 -4.52 -19.43 0.18
N HIS A 91 -5.77 -19.89 0.18
CA HIS A 91 -6.42 -20.53 -0.97
C HIS A 91 -7.85 -20.05 -1.15
N PHE A 92 -8.08 -19.12 -2.07
CA PHE A 92 -9.44 -18.75 -2.50
C PHE A 92 -9.43 -18.36 -3.98
N ARG A 93 -10.61 -18.50 -4.60
CA ARG A 93 -10.88 -17.95 -5.93
C ARG A 93 -11.71 -16.68 -5.78
N LEU A 94 -11.28 -15.64 -6.47
CA LEU A 94 -12.07 -14.43 -6.68
C LEU A 94 -13.13 -14.71 -7.74
N SER A 95 -14.38 -14.36 -7.45
CA SER A 95 -15.39 -14.16 -8.48
C SER A 95 -14.97 -13.03 -9.42
N ARG A 96 -15.58 -12.95 -10.60
CA ARG A 96 -15.33 -11.87 -11.57
C ARG A 96 -15.54 -10.48 -10.94
N HIS A 97 -16.56 -10.34 -10.09
CA HIS A 97 -16.90 -9.07 -9.45
C HIS A 97 -15.93 -8.70 -8.32
N GLU A 98 -15.51 -9.66 -7.49
CA GLU A 98 -14.48 -9.41 -6.48
C GLU A 98 -13.15 -9.04 -7.13
N ARG A 99 -12.75 -9.74 -8.21
CA ARG A 99 -11.55 -9.43 -8.98
C ARG A 99 -11.57 -8.00 -9.53
N GLN A 100 -12.71 -7.58 -10.08
CA GLN A 100 -12.87 -6.23 -10.60
C GLN A 100 -12.74 -5.18 -9.49
N ALA A 101 -13.33 -5.42 -8.32
CA ALA A 101 -13.26 -4.51 -7.18
C ALA A 101 -11.83 -4.37 -6.63
N VAL A 102 -11.10 -5.48 -6.53
CA VAL A 102 -9.67 -5.46 -6.15
C VAL A 102 -8.85 -4.67 -7.16
N LEU A 103 -9.05 -4.91 -8.45
CA LEU A 103 -8.31 -4.19 -9.49
C LEU A 103 -8.61 -2.69 -9.49
N GLU A 104 -9.85 -2.30 -9.19
CA GLU A 104 -10.25 -0.91 -9.03
C GLU A 104 -9.54 -0.25 -7.83
N GLU A 105 -9.46 -0.96 -6.70
CA GLU A 105 -8.75 -0.51 -5.50
C GLU A 105 -7.25 -0.34 -5.75
N LEU A 106 -6.59 -1.35 -6.34
CA LEU A 106 -5.16 -1.27 -6.68
C LEU A 106 -4.88 -0.09 -7.62
N ARG A 107 -5.73 0.13 -8.62
CA ARG A 107 -5.62 1.30 -9.51
C ARG A 107 -5.83 2.60 -8.75
N ALA A 108 -6.76 2.66 -7.79
CA ALA A 108 -6.98 3.84 -6.97
C ALA A 108 -5.74 4.18 -6.13
N GLN A 109 -5.12 3.17 -5.50
CA GLN A 109 -3.87 3.34 -4.73
C GLN A 109 -2.74 3.86 -5.63
N ALA A 110 -2.52 3.25 -6.79
CA ALA A 110 -1.50 3.69 -7.74
C ALA A 110 -1.76 5.11 -8.28
N ARG A 111 -3.02 5.45 -8.59
CA ARG A 111 -3.40 6.81 -9.03
C ARG A 111 -3.14 7.84 -7.94
N LYS A 112 -3.45 7.52 -6.68
CA LYS A 112 -3.22 8.42 -5.54
C LYS A 112 -1.72 8.70 -5.38
N CYS A 113 -0.86 7.69 -5.41
CA CYS A 113 0.60 7.90 -5.39
C CYS A 113 1.08 8.82 -6.52
N ARG A 114 0.63 8.57 -7.76
CA ARG A 114 1.00 9.40 -8.93
C ARG A 114 0.49 10.84 -8.82
N PHE A 115 -0.72 11.03 -8.31
CA PHE A 115 -1.31 12.36 -8.10
C PHE A 115 -0.47 13.19 -7.12
N HIS A 116 0.13 12.56 -6.11
CA HIS A 116 1.02 13.21 -5.15
C HIS A 116 2.49 13.29 -5.63
N GLY A 117 2.74 13.13 -6.93
CA GLY A 117 4.06 13.35 -7.54
C GLY A 117 5.07 12.24 -7.30
N LEU A 118 4.65 11.07 -6.79
CA LEU A 118 5.56 9.93 -6.62
C LEU A 118 5.84 9.25 -7.97
N SER A 119 7.11 9.15 -8.33
CA SER A 119 7.57 8.24 -9.39
C SER A 119 7.69 6.84 -8.80
N ILE A 120 6.59 6.07 -8.86
CA ILE A 120 6.55 4.68 -8.40
C ILE A 120 7.70 3.90 -9.07
N SER A 121 8.78 3.65 -8.34
CA SER A 121 10.00 3.04 -8.89
C SER A 121 9.96 1.52 -8.86
N HIS A 122 9.19 0.95 -7.94
CA HIS A 122 8.96 -0.48 -7.75
C HIS A 122 7.60 -0.70 -7.07
N ALA A 123 7.13 -1.94 -7.02
CA ALA A 123 5.86 -2.31 -6.40
C ALA A 123 6.01 -3.60 -5.57
N ASP A 124 5.43 -3.60 -4.39
CA ASP A 124 5.29 -4.75 -3.49
C ASP A 124 3.88 -4.74 -2.86
N SER A 125 3.60 -5.62 -1.89
CA SER A 125 2.29 -5.65 -1.23
C SER A 125 2.39 -5.97 0.25
N HIS A 126 1.58 -5.30 1.06
CA HIS A 126 1.48 -5.55 2.49
C HIS A 126 1.05 -6.99 2.77
N HIS A 127 1.69 -7.61 3.75
CA HIS A 127 1.51 -9.01 4.12
C HIS A 127 1.80 -10.04 3.01
N HIS A 128 2.55 -9.73 1.95
CA HIS A 128 2.75 -10.67 0.84
C HIS A 128 1.43 -11.15 0.20
N VAL A 129 0.38 -10.33 0.16
CA VAL A 129 -0.86 -10.72 -0.55
C VAL A 129 -0.62 -10.96 -2.04
N HIS A 130 0.46 -10.42 -2.61
CA HIS A 130 0.92 -10.76 -3.97
C HIS A 130 1.34 -12.22 -4.14
N GLU A 131 1.54 -12.98 -3.05
CA GLU A 131 1.78 -14.43 -3.07
C GLU A 131 0.50 -15.26 -2.88
N GLU A 132 -0.63 -14.62 -2.52
CA GLU A 132 -1.92 -15.30 -2.42
C GLU A 132 -2.52 -15.51 -3.81
N TRP A 133 -2.72 -16.78 -4.18
CA TRP A 133 -3.04 -17.24 -5.55
C TRP A 133 -4.22 -16.51 -6.23
N GLY A 134 -5.17 -16.00 -5.43
CA GLY A 134 -6.32 -15.24 -5.91
C GLY A 134 -5.96 -13.86 -6.48
N TYR A 135 -4.95 -13.19 -5.93
CA TYR A 135 -4.54 -11.85 -6.36
C TYR A 135 -3.52 -11.88 -7.51
N CYS A 136 -2.68 -12.91 -7.62
CA CYS A 136 -1.69 -13.03 -8.71
C CYS A 136 -2.33 -13.14 -10.10
N ARG A 137 -3.56 -13.63 -10.17
CA ARG A 137 -4.32 -13.81 -11.42
C ARG A 137 -5.41 -12.76 -11.59
N ALA A 138 -5.45 -11.70 -10.78
CA ALA A 138 -6.44 -10.62 -10.85
C ALA A 138 -6.21 -9.66 -12.03
#